data_AF-A0A450TGM6-F1
#
_entry.id   AF-A0A450TGM6-F1
#
_cell.length_a   1.000
_cell.length_b   1.000
_cell.length_c   1.000
_cell.angle_alpha   90.00
_cell.angle_beta   90.00
_cell.angle_gamma   90.00
#
_symmetry.space_group_name_H-M   'P 1'
#
loop_
_entity.id
_entity.type
_entity.pdbx_description
1 polymer ?
#
loop_
_entity_poly.entity_id
_entity_poly.type
_entity_poly.pdbx_seq_one_letter_code
_entity_poly.pdbx_strand_id
1 'polypeptide(L)'
;MNDRETIGNYHQTTKHHFRRYAKSPGYLDWAIQPDPFREFIDTQSVRLPLQKNDESALYQDIFVPGKIPPDTLSKESIGKLFQYSLAISAWKQFGSSRWALRVNPSSGNLHPTEGYCILPALTGINSSPAVYHYAPKQHALEIRAKFPRETWDLLPPDIFLLGLSSITWREAWKYGERAFRYCQHDCGHAYMAIDIAARILGWRARLLHSVGDREISAALGLDRRHEFLPEEQEIPQLLVVVRTKPEQVATPSTIPDSFFYDVARGEWSGRANSLSSSHRDWPLIRTADQATKKPRTLAEPTSNSSHDPDTQPSLWDYPVHYDQGFSAYQVIEKRRSAVGMDVKTTLARATFYQMLLRIAASVEILPWSPEVHLALFVHRVDSLPPGLYMLIRNRAAQAQIQKATHGHFRWEKPPDCPTNLPLYLLQPGDLMDIARMISCTQDIAGDSAFSLGMIARFRSALDTHGAWFYKRLLWEAGMIGQLLYLEATAAGVSGTGIGCFFDDAVHDLLGLQGTDFQSIYHFTVGGAVLDPRIATLPAYGE
;
A
#
# COMPACT_ATOMS: atom_id res chain seq x y z
N MET A 1 -27.71 2.50 13.47
CA MET A 1 -26.25 2.38 13.68
C MET A 1 -25.61 3.48 12.87
N ASN A 2 -24.83 4.36 13.49
CA ASN A 2 -24.10 5.38 12.73
C ASN A 2 -22.91 4.73 11.99
N ASP A 3 -22.31 5.42 11.01
CA ASP A 3 -21.24 4.84 10.20
C ASP A 3 -20.03 4.37 11.01
N ARG A 4 -19.70 5.04 12.13
CA ARG A 4 -18.58 4.63 13.00
C ARG A 4 -18.88 3.32 13.71
N GLU A 5 -20.07 3.17 14.26
CA GLU A 5 -20.53 1.91 14.86
C GLU A 5 -20.58 0.79 13.82
N THR A 6 -21.02 1.08 12.60
CA THR A 6 -21.04 0.13 11.48
C THR A 6 -19.64 -0.40 11.19
N ILE A 7 -18.64 0.48 11.16
CA ILE A 7 -17.24 0.09 10.96
C ILE A 7 -16.63 -0.63 12.16
N GLY A 8 -16.96 -0.21 13.38
CA GLY A 8 -16.58 -0.95 14.59
C GLY A 8 -17.10 -2.39 14.54
N ASN A 9 -18.35 -2.58 14.13
CA ASN A 9 -18.96 -3.90 13.98
C ASN A 9 -18.41 -4.69 12.81
N TYR A 10 -18.16 -4.07 11.66
CA TYR A 10 -17.45 -4.73 10.56
C TYR A 10 -16.08 -5.22 11.01
N HIS A 11 -15.31 -4.37 11.71
CA HIS A 11 -14.01 -4.74 12.26
C HIS A 11 -14.15 -5.93 13.21
N GLN A 12 -15.00 -5.83 14.23
CA GLN A 12 -15.17 -6.93 15.20
C GLN A 12 -15.62 -8.24 14.54
N THR A 13 -16.56 -8.17 13.59
CA THR A 13 -17.11 -9.37 12.93
C THR A 13 -16.06 -10.08 12.10
N THR A 14 -15.21 -9.32 11.41
CA THR A 14 -14.19 -9.83 10.50
C THR A 14 -12.86 -10.19 11.17
N LYS A 15 -12.77 -10.14 12.50
CA LYS A 15 -11.60 -10.66 13.25
C LYS A 15 -11.45 -12.17 13.09
N HIS A 16 -10.21 -12.66 13.16
CA HIS A 16 -9.96 -14.07 13.43
C HIS A 16 -9.78 -14.29 14.93
N HIS A 17 -10.31 -15.40 15.42
CA HIS A 17 -10.12 -15.90 16.77
C HIS A 17 -9.63 -17.35 16.70
N PHE A 18 -8.99 -17.85 17.75
CA PHE A 18 -8.48 -19.22 17.82
C PHE A 18 -9.49 -20.30 17.44
N ARG A 19 -10.78 -20.09 17.75
CA ARG A 19 -11.86 -21.05 17.48
C ARG A 19 -12.82 -20.61 16.38
N ARG A 20 -12.56 -19.47 15.74
CA ARG A 20 -13.47 -18.85 14.75
C ARG A 20 -12.69 -17.93 13.83
N TYR A 21 -12.36 -18.40 12.64
CA TYR A 21 -11.88 -17.53 11.57
C TYR A 21 -13.03 -16.64 11.06
N ALA A 22 -12.71 -15.46 10.51
CA ALA A 22 -13.65 -14.65 9.76
C ALA A 22 -14.30 -15.49 8.64
N LYS A 23 -15.59 -15.26 8.39
CA LYS A 23 -16.36 -16.07 7.44
C LYS A 23 -15.80 -15.91 6.02
N SER A 24 -15.50 -17.05 5.41
CA SER A 24 -14.99 -17.17 4.05
C SER A 24 -15.83 -18.22 3.29
N PRO A 25 -15.60 -18.42 1.98
CA PRO A 25 -16.34 -19.38 1.16
C PRO A 25 -16.33 -20.84 1.65
N GLY A 26 -15.41 -21.24 2.54
CA GLY A 26 -15.22 -22.63 3.01
C GLY A 26 -14.51 -23.54 2.00
N TYR A 27 -14.65 -23.29 0.70
CA TYR A 27 -13.89 -23.92 -0.38
C TYR A 27 -13.69 -22.92 -1.54
N LEU A 28 -12.64 -23.10 -2.34
CA LEU A 28 -12.39 -22.26 -3.51
C LEU A 28 -13.09 -22.81 -4.74
N ASP A 29 -13.93 -21.98 -5.34
CA ASP A 29 -14.67 -22.30 -6.55
C ASP A 29 -13.93 -21.73 -7.76
N TRP A 30 -13.08 -22.57 -8.34
CA TRP A 30 -12.19 -22.18 -9.43
C TRP A 30 -12.94 -21.81 -10.72
N ALA A 31 -14.18 -22.28 -10.90
CA ALA A 31 -15.00 -21.97 -12.09
C ALA A 31 -15.44 -20.50 -12.13
N ILE A 32 -15.42 -19.82 -10.97
CA ILE A 32 -15.82 -18.43 -10.82
C ILE A 32 -14.65 -17.54 -10.39
N GLN A 33 -13.42 -18.07 -10.44
CA GLN A 33 -12.22 -17.29 -10.12
C GLN A 33 -12.18 -16.03 -10.99
N PRO A 34 -12.06 -14.83 -10.39
CA PRO A 34 -12.07 -13.60 -11.15
C PRO A 34 -10.80 -13.44 -11.97
N ASP A 35 -10.95 -12.95 -13.20
CA ASP A 35 -9.83 -12.50 -14.02
C ASP A 35 -9.04 -11.42 -13.24
N PRO A 36 -7.73 -11.61 -13.02
CA PRO A 36 -6.90 -10.61 -12.35
C PRO A 36 -6.61 -9.38 -13.23
N PHE A 37 -7.21 -9.25 -14.42
CA PHE A 37 -7.02 -8.13 -15.34
C PHE A 37 -8.34 -7.50 -15.76
N ARG A 38 -8.53 -6.21 -15.41
CA ARG A 38 -9.57 -5.37 -16.00
C ARG A 38 -9.08 -4.93 -17.36
N GLU A 39 -9.98 -4.97 -18.33
CA GLU A 39 -9.78 -4.41 -19.66
C GLU A 39 -11.06 -3.65 -20.02
N PHE A 40 -10.92 -2.51 -20.70
CA PHE A 40 -12.06 -1.78 -21.25
C PHE A 40 -12.17 -2.06 -22.74
N ILE A 41 -13.13 -2.94 -23.08
CA ILE A 41 -13.47 -3.35 -24.44
C ILE A 41 -13.94 -2.13 -25.23
N ASP A 42 -13.62 -2.06 -26.53
CA ASP A 42 -13.96 -0.94 -27.43
C ASP A 42 -13.30 0.40 -27.05
N THR A 43 -12.14 0.36 -26.40
CA THR A 43 -11.29 1.54 -26.17
C THR A 43 -10.05 1.51 -27.05
N GLN A 44 -9.54 2.70 -27.38
CA GLN A 44 -8.20 2.81 -27.96
C GLN A 44 -7.17 2.53 -26.88
N SER A 45 -6.15 1.73 -27.19
CA SER A 45 -5.05 1.41 -26.26
C SER A 45 -3.70 1.85 -26.80
N VAL A 46 -2.84 2.34 -25.92
CA VAL A 46 -1.47 2.77 -26.22
C VAL A 46 -0.49 1.98 -25.36
N ARG A 47 0.33 1.13 -25.98
CA ARG A 47 1.42 0.43 -25.29
C ARG A 47 2.47 1.41 -24.78
N LEU A 48 2.92 1.19 -23.55
CA LEU A 48 3.97 1.96 -22.92
C LEU A 48 5.35 1.28 -23.12
N PRO A 49 6.44 2.05 -23.20
CA PRO A 49 7.79 1.50 -23.28
C PRO A 49 8.21 0.83 -21.97
N LEU A 50 8.80 -0.35 -22.06
CA LEU A 50 9.43 -1.04 -20.94
C LEU A 50 10.89 -0.59 -20.80
N GLN A 51 11.28 -0.26 -19.58
CA GLN A 51 12.67 -0.06 -19.18
C GLN A 51 13.37 -1.41 -19.04
N LYS A 52 14.58 -1.49 -19.59
CA LYS A 52 15.49 -2.63 -19.43
C LYS A 52 16.73 -2.15 -18.68
N ASN A 53 17.05 -2.79 -17.56
CA ASN A 53 18.31 -2.59 -16.82
C ASN A 53 18.60 -1.14 -16.42
N ASP A 54 17.63 -0.47 -15.79
CA ASP A 54 17.78 0.91 -15.32
C ASP A 54 18.55 0.97 -13.99
N GLU A 55 19.85 1.19 -14.05
CA GLU A 55 20.73 1.27 -12.87
C GLU A 55 21.13 2.71 -12.54
N SER A 56 20.35 3.69 -13.02
CA SER A 56 20.67 5.12 -12.91
C SER A 56 20.59 5.69 -11.49
N ALA A 57 19.84 5.06 -10.59
CA ALA A 57 19.63 5.53 -9.22
C ALA A 57 19.81 4.40 -8.20
N LEU A 58 20.66 4.62 -7.19
CA LEU A 58 20.74 3.74 -6.03
C LEU A 58 19.45 3.82 -5.21
N TYR A 59 19.05 2.69 -4.60
CA TYR A 59 17.82 2.64 -3.82
C TYR A 59 17.79 3.67 -2.67
N GLN A 60 18.92 3.87 -1.99
CA GLN A 60 19.00 4.85 -0.89
C GLN A 60 18.86 6.31 -1.35
N ASP A 61 19.27 6.62 -2.59
CA ASP A 61 19.32 7.99 -3.11
C ASP A 61 17.93 8.53 -3.43
N ILE A 62 16.96 7.68 -3.77
CA ILE A 62 15.57 8.10 -4.08
C ILE A 62 14.86 8.70 -2.86
N PHE A 63 15.38 8.46 -1.66
CA PHE A 63 14.83 9.00 -0.43
C PHE A 63 15.45 10.33 -0.03
N VAL A 64 16.55 10.75 -0.66
CA VAL A 64 17.21 12.02 -0.38
C VAL A 64 16.59 13.11 -1.27
N PRO A 65 15.93 14.14 -0.70
CA PRO A 65 15.36 15.22 -1.50
C PRO A 65 16.39 15.88 -2.43
N GLY A 66 16.01 16.13 -3.69
CA GLY A 66 16.85 16.76 -4.71
C GLY A 66 18.00 15.90 -5.25
N LYS A 67 18.19 14.67 -4.74
CA LYS A 67 19.29 13.80 -5.17
C LYS A 67 19.08 13.21 -6.57
N ILE A 68 17.83 12.89 -6.91
CA ILE A 68 17.44 12.38 -8.22
C ILE A 68 16.95 13.56 -9.07
N PRO A 69 17.59 13.88 -10.21
CA PRO A 69 17.14 14.95 -11.07
C PRO A 69 15.75 14.64 -11.65
N PRO A 70 14.82 15.62 -11.72
CA PRO A 70 13.49 15.38 -12.27
C PRO A 70 13.52 15.04 -13.77
N ASP A 71 12.88 13.93 -14.14
CA ASP A 71 12.71 13.51 -15.53
C ASP A 71 11.60 14.33 -16.22
N THR A 72 11.62 14.39 -17.55
CA THR A 72 10.58 15.09 -18.32
C THR A 72 9.33 14.22 -18.43
N LEU A 73 8.15 14.84 -18.37
CA LEU A 73 6.89 14.14 -18.66
C LEU A 73 6.86 13.71 -20.14
N SER A 74 6.92 12.40 -20.37
CA SER A 74 6.93 11.79 -21.70
C SER A 74 6.25 10.41 -21.65
N LYS A 75 6.08 9.79 -22.82
CA LYS A 75 5.56 8.42 -22.90
C LYS A 75 6.46 7.42 -22.17
N GLU A 76 7.77 7.61 -22.25
CA GLU A 76 8.80 6.79 -21.63
C GLU A 76 8.77 6.90 -20.11
N SER A 77 8.69 8.13 -19.56
CA SER A 77 8.64 8.33 -18.11
C SER A 77 7.31 7.87 -17.51
N ILE A 78 6.19 7.99 -18.23
CA ILE A 78 4.91 7.36 -17.84
C ILE A 78 5.00 5.82 -17.87
N GLY A 79 5.66 5.25 -18.89
CA GLY A 79 5.96 3.81 -18.94
C GLY A 79 6.76 3.35 -17.72
N LYS A 80 7.84 4.05 -17.41
CA LYS A 80 8.69 3.79 -16.23
C LYS A 80 7.91 3.92 -14.91
N LEU A 81 7.06 4.94 -14.75
CA LEU A 81 6.21 5.12 -13.57
C LEU A 81 5.32 3.88 -13.34
N PHE A 82 4.58 3.46 -14.37
CA PHE A 82 3.67 2.31 -14.25
C PHE A 82 4.41 0.98 -14.13
N GLN A 83 5.54 0.83 -14.81
CA GLN A 83 6.40 -0.34 -14.70
C GLN A 83 6.87 -0.55 -13.26
N TYR A 84 7.23 0.53 -12.56
CA TYR A 84 7.78 0.46 -11.20
C TYR A 84 6.74 0.55 -10.09
N SER A 85 5.45 0.69 -10.44
CA SER A 85 4.38 0.83 -9.43
C SER A 85 3.29 -0.25 -9.53
N LEU A 86 2.81 -0.57 -10.74
CA LEU A 86 1.59 -1.37 -10.93
C LEU A 86 1.72 -2.50 -11.95
N ALA A 87 2.84 -2.59 -12.68
CA ALA A 87 3.06 -3.60 -13.70
C ALA A 87 3.24 -5.02 -13.15
N ILE A 88 3.16 -5.98 -14.07
CA ILE A 88 3.61 -7.35 -13.84
C ILE A 88 5.14 -7.29 -13.63
N SER A 89 5.62 -7.98 -12.60
CA SER A 89 7.05 -8.09 -12.28
C SER A 89 7.63 -9.45 -12.71
N ALA A 90 6.81 -10.50 -12.72
CA ALA A 90 7.16 -11.81 -13.24
C ALA A 90 5.90 -12.67 -13.41
N TRP A 91 6.02 -13.78 -14.14
CA TRP A 91 5.06 -14.88 -14.04
C TRP A 91 5.68 -16.03 -13.28
N LYS A 92 4.86 -16.72 -12.48
CA LYS A 92 5.21 -17.99 -11.86
C LYS A 92 4.46 -19.12 -12.54
N GLN A 93 5.10 -20.27 -12.64
CA GLN A 93 4.51 -21.46 -13.25
C GLN A 93 4.87 -22.72 -12.47
N PHE A 94 3.86 -23.56 -12.24
CA PHE A 94 4.00 -24.90 -11.67
C PHE A 94 3.03 -25.85 -12.38
N GLY A 95 3.56 -26.85 -13.07
CA GLY A 95 2.76 -27.69 -13.97
C GLY A 95 2.06 -26.85 -15.06
N SER A 96 0.75 -27.03 -15.20
CA SER A 96 -0.10 -26.26 -16.12
C SER A 96 -0.61 -24.93 -15.52
N SER A 97 -0.43 -24.70 -14.23
CA SER A 97 -0.88 -23.47 -13.56
C SER A 97 0.15 -22.36 -13.71
N ARG A 98 -0.31 -21.18 -14.14
CA ARG A 98 0.50 -19.98 -14.30
C ARG A 98 -0.21 -18.77 -13.69
N TRP A 99 0.52 -17.94 -12.95
CA TRP A 99 -0.03 -16.73 -12.33
C TRP A 99 0.93 -15.54 -12.42
N ALA A 100 0.37 -14.35 -12.58
CA ALA A 100 1.14 -13.11 -12.66
C ALA A 100 1.45 -12.59 -11.25
N LEU A 101 2.70 -12.17 -11.03
CA LEU A 101 3.10 -11.35 -9.90
C LEU A 101 3.19 -9.90 -10.36
N ARG A 102 2.79 -8.96 -9.50
CA ARG A 102 2.95 -7.53 -9.75
C ARG A 102 4.09 -6.94 -8.92
N VAL A 103 4.45 -5.69 -9.21
CA VAL A 103 5.46 -4.95 -8.43
C VAL A 103 5.01 -4.76 -6.99
N ASN A 104 3.75 -4.38 -6.77
CA ASN A 104 3.12 -4.41 -5.47
C ASN A 104 2.60 -5.82 -5.12
N PRO A 105 2.70 -6.26 -3.85
CA PRO A 105 2.10 -7.48 -3.39
C PRO A 105 0.58 -7.36 -3.36
N SER A 106 -0.08 -8.51 -3.34
CA SER A 106 -1.52 -8.59 -3.16
C SER A 106 -1.88 -9.82 -2.34
N SER A 107 -2.87 -9.66 -1.46
CA SER A 107 -3.38 -10.74 -0.64
C SER A 107 -3.87 -11.90 -1.54
N GLY A 108 -3.24 -13.07 -1.36
CA GLY A 108 -3.54 -14.24 -2.19
C GLY A 108 -3.22 -14.12 -3.68
N ASN A 109 -2.47 -13.08 -4.08
CA ASN A 109 -2.17 -12.74 -5.47
C ASN A 109 -3.43 -12.48 -6.32
N LEU A 110 -4.41 -11.75 -5.77
CA LEU A 110 -5.72 -11.51 -6.39
C LEU A 110 -5.84 -10.15 -7.09
N HIS A 111 -4.98 -9.20 -6.74
CA HIS A 111 -4.81 -7.89 -7.37
C HIS A 111 -6.12 -7.10 -7.52
N PRO A 112 -6.80 -6.71 -6.41
CA PRO A 112 -8.04 -5.93 -6.46
C PRO A 112 -7.85 -4.49 -6.93
N THR A 113 -6.63 -3.95 -6.85
CA THR A 113 -6.36 -2.53 -7.08
C THR A 113 -6.11 -2.22 -8.56
N GLU A 114 -6.97 -1.38 -9.15
CA GLU A 114 -6.79 -0.87 -10.52
C GLU A 114 -6.22 0.55 -10.51
N GLY A 115 -5.44 0.86 -11.55
CA GLY A 115 -4.75 2.14 -11.71
C GLY A 115 -5.29 2.95 -12.87
N TYR A 116 -5.41 4.25 -12.65
CA TYR A 116 -5.85 5.23 -13.63
C TYR A 116 -4.92 6.43 -13.63
N CYS A 117 -4.82 7.14 -14.75
CA CYS A 117 -4.19 8.45 -14.78
C CYS A 117 -4.97 9.44 -15.63
N ILE A 118 -4.78 10.73 -15.36
CA ILE A 118 -5.32 11.83 -16.16
C ILE A 118 -4.12 12.65 -16.61
N LEU A 119 -3.88 12.66 -17.91
CA LEU A 119 -2.69 13.25 -18.52
C LEU A 119 -3.07 14.41 -19.44
N PRO A 120 -2.16 15.39 -19.64
CA PRO A 120 -2.31 16.37 -20.71
C PRO A 120 -2.27 15.69 -22.08
N ALA A 121 -2.49 16.47 -23.14
CA ALA A 121 -2.04 16.06 -24.47
C ALA A 121 -0.53 15.74 -24.41
N LEU A 122 -0.16 14.53 -24.80
CA LEU A 122 1.21 14.02 -24.70
C LEU A 122 1.57 13.23 -25.95
N THR A 123 2.66 13.66 -26.61
CA THR A 123 3.16 13.04 -27.84
C THR A 123 3.38 11.54 -27.65
N GLY A 124 2.88 10.74 -28.60
CA GLY A 124 2.98 9.27 -28.55
C GLY A 124 1.94 8.58 -27.65
N ILE A 125 1.13 9.35 -26.89
CA ILE A 125 -0.04 8.86 -26.15
C ILE A 125 -1.34 9.37 -26.77
N ASN A 126 -1.63 10.67 -26.70
CA ASN A 126 -2.85 11.26 -27.26
C ASN A 126 -2.66 12.76 -27.52
N SER A 127 -3.35 13.29 -28.52
CA SER A 127 -3.27 14.72 -28.91
C SER A 127 -4.15 15.64 -28.06
N SER A 128 -4.98 15.09 -27.17
CA SER A 128 -5.87 15.80 -26.23
C SER A 128 -5.64 15.31 -24.79
N PRO A 129 -5.95 16.14 -23.78
CA PRO A 129 -6.07 15.66 -22.41
C PRO A 129 -7.08 14.52 -22.32
N ALA A 130 -6.77 13.52 -21.50
CA ALA A 130 -7.61 12.35 -21.36
C ALA A 130 -7.45 11.63 -20.02
N VAL A 131 -8.49 10.86 -19.69
CA VAL A 131 -8.49 9.86 -18.62
C VAL A 131 -8.09 8.52 -19.21
N TYR A 132 -7.21 7.80 -18.52
CA TYR A 132 -6.72 6.50 -18.94
C TYR A 132 -6.89 5.48 -17.82
N HIS A 133 -7.27 4.25 -18.20
CA HIS A 133 -7.09 3.06 -17.37
C HIS A 133 -5.74 2.41 -17.71
N TYR A 134 -4.97 1.99 -16.72
CA TYR A 134 -3.72 1.26 -16.94
C TYR A 134 -4.00 -0.24 -16.99
N ALA A 135 -3.77 -0.86 -18.14
CA ALA A 135 -3.92 -2.29 -18.37
C ALA A 135 -2.58 -3.02 -18.12
N PRO A 136 -2.37 -3.66 -16.95
CA PRO A 136 -1.06 -4.19 -16.56
C PRO A 136 -0.64 -5.41 -17.38
N LYS A 137 -1.58 -6.16 -17.95
CA LYS A 137 -1.28 -7.35 -18.78
C LYS A 137 -0.57 -6.99 -20.08
N GLN A 138 -0.94 -5.86 -20.69
CA GLN A 138 -0.36 -5.35 -21.93
C GLN A 138 0.68 -4.25 -21.70
N HIS A 139 0.85 -3.80 -20.45
CA HIS A 139 1.62 -2.59 -20.11
C HIS A 139 1.20 -1.42 -21.00
N ALA A 140 -0.09 -1.05 -20.93
CA ALA A 140 -0.70 -0.11 -21.84
C ALA A 140 -1.69 0.82 -21.13
N LEU A 141 -1.97 1.97 -21.75
CA LEU A 141 -3.02 2.89 -21.34
C LEU A 141 -4.23 2.75 -22.27
N GLU A 142 -5.38 2.42 -21.71
CA GLU A 142 -6.68 2.43 -22.38
C GLU A 142 -7.29 3.82 -22.23
N ILE A 143 -7.56 4.50 -23.35
CA ILE A 143 -8.11 5.86 -23.37
C ILE A 143 -9.60 5.78 -23.02
N ARG A 144 -9.96 6.24 -21.83
CA ARG A 144 -11.33 6.17 -21.31
C ARG A 144 -12.15 7.40 -21.63
N ALA A 145 -11.58 8.60 -21.50
CA ALA A 145 -12.30 9.82 -21.80
C ALA A 145 -11.39 10.88 -22.39
N LYS A 146 -11.83 11.58 -23.43
CA LYS A 146 -11.18 12.81 -23.92
C LYS A 146 -11.97 14.01 -23.44
N PHE A 147 -11.29 15.09 -23.08
CA PHE A 147 -11.95 16.32 -22.62
C PHE A 147 -11.23 17.58 -23.13
N PRO A 148 -11.89 18.75 -23.12
CA PRO A 148 -11.34 19.98 -23.69
C PRO A 148 -10.03 20.42 -23.02
N ARG A 149 -9.17 21.12 -23.77
CA ARG A 149 -7.88 21.61 -23.28
C ARG A 149 -8.08 22.64 -22.15
N GLU A 150 -9.12 23.44 -22.24
CA GLU A 150 -9.48 24.48 -21.29
C GLU A 150 -9.73 23.92 -19.89
N THR A 151 -10.29 22.71 -19.81
CA THR A 151 -10.45 21.99 -18.54
C THR A 151 -9.10 21.59 -17.96
N TRP A 152 -8.16 21.14 -18.79
CA TRP A 152 -6.80 20.80 -18.33
C TRP A 152 -6.03 22.02 -17.84
N ASP A 153 -6.19 23.16 -18.52
CA ASP A 153 -5.49 24.41 -18.20
C ASP A 153 -5.90 25.00 -16.82
N LEU A 154 -6.91 24.43 -16.15
CA LEU A 154 -7.22 24.69 -14.75
C LEU A 154 -6.16 24.14 -13.77
N LEU A 155 -5.33 23.19 -14.21
CA LEU A 155 -4.28 22.56 -13.41
C LEU A 155 -2.93 23.25 -13.63
N PRO A 156 -2.04 23.27 -12.61
CA PRO A 156 -0.65 23.67 -12.80
C PRO A 156 0.05 22.86 -13.91
N PRO A 157 0.93 23.49 -14.71
CA PRO A 157 1.48 22.89 -15.93
C PRO A 157 2.44 21.71 -15.70
N ASP A 158 2.94 21.54 -14.48
CA ASP A 158 3.93 20.52 -14.12
C ASP A 158 3.35 19.39 -13.26
N ILE A 159 2.02 19.28 -13.19
CA ILE A 159 1.33 18.19 -12.50
C ILE A 159 0.54 17.30 -13.46
N PHE A 160 0.28 16.06 -13.03
CA PHE A 160 -0.78 15.21 -13.55
C PHE A 160 -1.43 14.43 -12.41
N LEU A 161 -2.53 13.73 -12.69
CA LEU A 161 -3.29 12.99 -11.68
C LEU A 161 -3.18 11.48 -11.88
N LEU A 162 -3.10 10.73 -10.79
CA LEU A 162 -3.13 9.27 -10.76
C LEU A 162 -4.19 8.83 -9.74
N GLY A 163 -5.09 7.96 -10.15
CA GLY A 163 -6.16 7.42 -9.30
C GLY A 163 -6.04 5.93 -9.07
N LEU A 164 -6.49 5.47 -7.90
CA LEU A 164 -6.66 4.05 -7.60
C LEU A 164 -8.12 3.74 -7.25
N SER A 165 -8.57 2.56 -7.67
CA SER A 165 -9.86 1.97 -7.28
C SER A 165 -9.64 0.55 -6.74
N SER A 166 -10.70 -0.11 -6.26
CA SER A 166 -10.63 -1.54 -5.93
C SER A 166 -11.85 -2.32 -6.40
N ILE A 167 -11.59 -3.49 -6.97
CA ILE A 167 -12.61 -4.51 -7.29
C ILE A 167 -12.67 -5.50 -6.14
N THR A 168 -13.66 -5.33 -5.24
CA THR A 168 -13.77 -6.16 -4.03
C THR A 168 -14.02 -7.64 -4.31
N TRP A 169 -14.67 -7.95 -5.44
CA TRP A 169 -14.95 -9.32 -5.82
C TRP A 169 -13.68 -10.18 -5.96
N ARG A 170 -12.57 -9.60 -6.47
CA ARG A 170 -11.28 -10.30 -6.59
C ARG A 170 -10.83 -10.91 -5.27
N GLU A 171 -10.93 -10.13 -4.19
CA GLU A 171 -10.58 -10.58 -2.83
C GLU A 171 -11.68 -11.44 -2.20
N ALA A 172 -12.96 -11.07 -2.40
CA ALA A 172 -14.11 -11.73 -1.78
C ALA A 172 -14.27 -13.19 -2.26
N TRP A 173 -13.86 -13.49 -3.49
CA TRP A 173 -13.81 -14.85 -4.03
C TRP A 173 -13.02 -15.82 -3.14
N LYS A 174 -11.96 -15.35 -2.48
CA LYS A 174 -11.11 -16.17 -1.59
C LYS A 174 -11.37 -15.91 -0.11
N TYR A 175 -11.54 -14.65 0.26
CA TYR A 175 -11.47 -14.22 1.67
C TYR A 175 -12.82 -13.83 2.29
N GLY A 176 -13.90 -13.86 1.51
CA GLY A 176 -15.24 -13.54 1.97
C GLY A 176 -15.31 -12.20 2.69
N GLU A 177 -15.85 -12.17 3.91
CA GLU A 177 -16.16 -10.93 4.62
C GLU A 177 -14.94 -10.06 4.90
N ARG A 178 -13.73 -10.63 4.99
CA ARG A 178 -12.49 -9.88 5.29
C ARG A 178 -11.90 -9.17 4.07
N ALA A 179 -12.39 -9.47 2.87
CA ALA A 179 -11.88 -8.94 1.61
C ALA A 179 -11.78 -7.41 1.56
N PHE A 180 -12.75 -6.69 2.15
CA PHE A 180 -12.69 -5.23 2.18
C PHE A 180 -11.43 -4.71 2.88
N ARG A 181 -10.93 -5.41 3.93
CA ARG A 181 -9.66 -5.04 4.59
C ARG A 181 -8.47 -5.22 3.64
N TYR A 182 -8.43 -6.36 2.94
CA TYR A 182 -7.34 -6.69 2.03
C TYR A 182 -7.26 -5.74 0.84
N CYS A 183 -8.40 -5.34 0.26
CA CYS A 183 -8.42 -4.28 -0.75
C CYS A 183 -7.74 -2.99 -0.26
N GLN A 184 -7.93 -2.62 1.01
CA GLN A 184 -7.31 -1.41 1.55
C GLN A 184 -5.80 -1.57 1.77
N HIS A 185 -5.34 -2.72 2.28
CA HIS A 185 -3.91 -2.99 2.39
C HIS A 185 -3.24 -2.97 1.01
N ASP A 186 -3.84 -3.61 0.01
CA ASP A 186 -3.36 -3.62 -1.37
C ASP A 186 -3.34 -2.21 -1.98
N CYS A 187 -4.33 -1.36 -1.67
CA CYS A 187 -4.33 0.05 -2.07
C CYS A 187 -3.17 0.83 -1.41
N GLY A 188 -2.90 0.60 -0.12
CA GLY A 188 -1.76 1.19 0.58
C GLY A 188 -0.42 0.74 -0.02
N HIS A 189 -0.29 -0.55 -0.34
CA HIS A 189 0.88 -1.08 -1.03
C HIS A 189 1.11 -0.41 -2.39
N ALA A 190 0.04 -0.29 -3.19
CA ALA A 190 0.07 0.38 -4.49
C ALA A 190 0.43 1.86 -4.38
N TYR A 191 -0.11 2.58 -3.40
CA TYR A 191 0.19 4.01 -3.21
C TYR A 191 1.67 4.24 -2.88
N MET A 192 2.24 3.43 -1.98
CA MET A 192 3.67 3.52 -1.71
C MET A 192 4.51 3.14 -2.93
N ALA A 193 4.10 2.15 -3.72
CA ALA A 193 4.80 1.80 -4.96
C ALA A 193 4.79 2.97 -5.97
N ILE A 194 3.69 3.73 -6.05
CA ILE A 194 3.59 4.96 -6.86
C ILE A 194 4.54 6.04 -6.33
N ASP A 195 4.61 6.26 -5.01
CA ASP A 195 5.54 7.24 -4.42
C ASP A 195 6.99 6.89 -4.72
N ILE A 196 7.37 5.62 -4.57
CA ILE A 196 8.72 5.13 -4.90
C ILE A 196 9.02 5.29 -6.39
N ALA A 197 8.10 4.92 -7.27
CA ALA A 197 8.25 5.10 -8.72
C ALA A 197 8.39 6.58 -9.11
N ALA A 198 7.63 7.48 -8.48
CA ALA A 198 7.74 8.91 -8.68
C ALA A 198 9.13 9.44 -8.23
N ARG A 199 9.63 9.01 -7.05
CA ARG A 199 10.96 9.40 -6.57
C ARG A 199 12.09 8.95 -7.51
N ILE A 200 11.98 7.77 -8.11
CA ILE A 200 12.95 7.26 -9.10
C ILE A 200 12.99 8.17 -10.35
N LEU A 201 11.88 8.85 -10.66
CA LEU A 201 11.80 9.84 -11.75
C LEU A 201 12.14 11.27 -11.30
N GLY A 202 12.58 11.46 -10.05
CA GLY A 202 12.78 12.79 -9.44
C GLY A 202 11.48 13.59 -9.29
N TRP A 203 10.32 12.93 -9.34
CA TRP A 203 8.99 13.51 -9.16
C TRP A 203 8.52 13.37 -7.71
N ARG A 204 7.39 14.02 -7.39
CA ARG A 204 6.73 13.89 -6.07
C ARG A 204 5.27 13.53 -6.22
N ALA A 205 4.85 12.46 -5.52
CA ALA A 205 3.46 12.06 -5.40
C ALA A 205 2.89 12.54 -4.06
N ARG A 206 1.70 13.15 -4.09
CA ARG A 206 0.96 13.57 -2.89
C ARG A 206 -0.51 13.19 -2.99
N LEU A 207 -1.04 12.63 -1.91
CA LEU A 207 -2.45 12.30 -1.81
C LEU A 207 -3.30 13.57 -1.77
N LEU A 208 -4.31 13.67 -2.64
CA LEU A 208 -5.32 14.71 -2.55
C LEU A 208 -6.30 14.37 -1.43
N HIS A 209 -5.99 14.78 -0.21
CA HIS A 209 -6.79 14.42 0.97
C HIS A 209 -8.20 15.00 0.94
N SER A 210 -8.36 16.20 0.39
CA SER A 210 -9.61 16.97 0.38
C SER A 210 -10.69 16.35 -0.51
N VAL A 211 -10.31 15.61 -1.55
CA VAL A 211 -11.28 14.99 -2.47
C VAL A 211 -12.07 13.87 -1.79
N GLY A 212 -13.35 13.76 -2.13
CA GLY A 212 -14.23 12.68 -1.69
C GLY A 212 -14.38 11.61 -2.76
N ASP A 213 -15.09 10.53 -2.39
CA ASP A 213 -15.33 9.39 -3.27
C ASP A 213 -16.10 9.82 -4.53
N ARG A 214 -16.96 10.83 -4.44
CA ARG A 214 -17.70 11.37 -5.59
C ARG A 214 -16.78 12.00 -6.64
N GLU A 215 -15.84 12.84 -6.22
CA GLU A 215 -14.90 13.48 -7.14
C GLU A 215 -13.96 12.45 -7.77
N ILE A 216 -13.51 11.45 -6.99
CA ILE A 216 -12.70 10.35 -7.50
C ILE A 216 -13.48 9.54 -8.54
N SER A 217 -14.73 9.16 -8.24
CA SER A 217 -15.57 8.43 -9.20
C SER A 217 -15.79 9.22 -10.49
N ALA A 218 -16.06 10.52 -10.40
CA ALA A 218 -16.24 11.39 -11.56
C ALA A 218 -14.96 11.53 -12.40
N ALA A 219 -13.79 11.67 -11.74
CA ALA A 219 -12.50 11.81 -12.40
C ALA A 219 -12.08 10.55 -13.16
N LEU A 220 -12.41 9.37 -12.62
CA LEU A 220 -11.97 8.07 -13.13
C LEU A 220 -13.06 7.31 -13.89
N GLY A 221 -14.29 7.82 -13.92
CA GLY A 221 -15.44 7.22 -14.60
C GLY A 221 -16.06 6.03 -13.87
N LEU A 222 -15.87 5.92 -12.55
CA LEU A 222 -16.36 4.78 -11.75
C LEU A 222 -17.87 4.89 -11.45
N ASP A 223 -18.45 6.09 -11.58
CA ASP A 223 -19.88 6.34 -11.45
C ASP A 223 -20.68 5.96 -12.71
N ARG A 224 -20.00 5.57 -13.79
CA ARG A 224 -20.59 5.11 -15.06
C ARG A 224 -21.06 3.66 -14.96
N ARG A 225 -21.97 3.39 -14.02
CA ARG A 225 -22.41 2.03 -13.64
C ARG A 225 -22.89 1.12 -14.78
N HIS A 226 -23.34 1.69 -15.90
CA HIS A 226 -23.78 0.93 -17.09
C HIS A 226 -22.61 0.34 -17.91
N GLU A 227 -21.39 0.80 -17.66
CA GLU A 227 -20.14 0.30 -18.26
C GLU A 227 -19.52 -0.85 -17.45
N PHE A 228 -20.09 -1.18 -16.29
CA PHE A 228 -19.61 -2.23 -15.39
C PHE A 228 -20.71 -3.27 -15.15
N LEU A 229 -20.30 -4.51 -14.85
CA LEU A 229 -21.23 -5.47 -14.22
C LEU A 229 -21.54 -5.02 -12.79
N PRO A 230 -22.79 -5.15 -12.30
CA PRO A 230 -23.19 -4.68 -10.97
C PRO A 230 -22.32 -5.21 -9.83
N GLU A 231 -21.92 -6.49 -9.89
CA GLU A 231 -21.14 -7.19 -8.89
C GLU A 231 -19.62 -6.92 -8.98
N GLU A 232 -19.18 -6.24 -10.04
CA GLU A 232 -17.77 -5.96 -10.35
C GLU A 232 -17.47 -4.47 -10.42
N GLN A 233 -18.38 -3.64 -9.91
CA GLN A 233 -18.16 -2.21 -9.75
C GLN A 233 -16.95 -1.95 -8.87
N GLU A 234 -16.23 -0.88 -9.20
CA GLU A 234 -15.01 -0.50 -8.51
C GLU A 234 -15.33 0.52 -7.41
N ILE A 235 -14.72 0.31 -6.25
CA ILE A 235 -14.78 1.28 -5.14
C ILE A 235 -13.70 2.33 -5.37
N PRO A 236 -14.02 3.64 -5.41
CA PRO A 236 -13.01 4.68 -5.45
C PRO A 236 -12.15 4.60 -4.17
N GLN A 237 -10.82 4.64 -4.35
CA GLN A 237 -9.91 4.71 -3.21
C GLN A 237 -9.32 6.10 -3.08
N LEU A 238 -8.35 6.44 -3.94
CA LEU A 238 -7.57 7.66 -3.80
C LEU A 238 -7.27 8.32 -5.13
N LEU A 239 -6.95 9.62 -5.05
CA LEU A 239 -6.43 10.42 -6.13
C LEU A 239 -5.15 11.10 -5.65
N VAL A 240 -4.11 11.02 -6.46
CA VAL A 240 -2.76 11.51 -6.19
C VAL A 240 -2.42 12.55 -7.25
N VAL A 241 -1.86 13.66 -6.80
CA VAL A 241 -1.19 14.59 -7.68
C VAL A 241 0.27 14.19 -7.78
N VAL A 242 0.76 14.05 -9.01
CA VAL A 242 2.18 13.81 -9.30
C VAL A 242 2.76 15.08 -9.89
N ARG A 243 3.70 15.70 -9.16
CA ARG A 243 4.43 16.89 -9.59
C ARG A 243 5.77 16.48 -10.20
N THR A 244 6.00 16.94 -11.43
CA THR A 244 7.18 16.61 -12.23
C THR A 244 8.37 17.54 -12.00
N LYS A 245 8.14 18.71 -11.38
CA LYS A 245 9.18 19.71 -11.04
C LYS A 245 9.06 20.16 -9.57
N PRO A 246 9.46 19.31 -8.60
CA PRO A 246 9.19 19.57 -7.19
C PRO A 246 9.95 20.76 -6.58
N GLU A 247 11.04 21.23 -7.18
CA GLU A 247 11.89 22.30 -6.64
C GLU A 247 11.33 23.72 -6.82
N GLN A 248 10.23 23.89 -7.58
CA GLN A 248 9.77 25.22 -8.01
C GLN A 248 8.66 25.80 -7.12
N VAL A 249 7.70 24.98 -6.67
CA VAL A 249 6.51 25.41 -5.90
C VAL A 249 5.95 24.23 -5.08
N ALA A 250 5.34 24.53 -3.93
CA ALA A 250 4.56 23.56 -3.14
C ALA A 250 3.48 22.85 -3.99
N THR A 251 3.28 21.55 -3.75
CA THR A 251 2.29 20.73 -4.48
C THR A 251 0.86 21.17 -4.15
N PRO A 252 -0.05 21.34 -5.14
CA PRO A 252 -1.38 21.83 -4.84
C PRO A 252 -2.13 20.80 -3.99
N SER A 253 -2.80 21.28 -2.95
CA SER A 253 -3.60 20.46 -2.03
C SER A 253 -5.06 20.31 -2.47
N THR A 254 -5.45 21.00 -3.55
CA THR A 254 -6.83 21.04 -4.06
C THR A 254 -6.85 21.07 -5.58
N ILE A 255 -7.91 20.47 -6.15
CA ILE A 255 -8.25 20.54 -7.57
C ILE A 255 -9.62 21.23 -7.70
N PRO A 256 -9.81 22.15 -8.66
CA PRO A 256 -11.09 22.85 -8.83
C PRO A 256 -12.26 21.91 -9.11
N ASP A 257 -13.46 22.22 -8.60
CA ASP A 257 -14.68 21.43 -8.81
C ASP A 257 -15.06 21.33 -10.28
N SER A 258 -14.86 22.45 -11.00
CA SER A 258 -15.09 22.54 -12.43
C SER A 258 -14.26 21.51 -13.20
N PHE A 259 -13.03 21.21 -12.76
CA PHE A 259 -12.21 20.18 -13.37
C PHE A 259 -12.91 18.81 -13.34
N PHE A 260 -13.37 18.37 -12.16
CA PHE A 260 -14.06 17.09 -12.02
C PHE A 260 -15.37 17.04 -12.80
N TYR A 261 -16.12 18.15 -12.78
CA TYR A 261 -17.37 18.27 -13.50
C TYR A 261 -17.18 18.17 -15.02
N ASP A 262 -16.18 18.86 -15.56
CA ASP A 262 -15.90 18.87 -17.00
C ASP A 262 -15.34 17.53 -17.47
N VAL A 263 -14.43 16.90 -16.72
CA VAL A 263 -13.91 15.55 -17.01
C VAL A 263 -15.04 14.53 -17.07
N ALA A 264 -16.00 14.59 -16.12
CA ALA A 264 -17.15 13.69 -16.12
C ALA A 264 -18.05 13.85 -17.36
N ARG A 265 -18.05 15.01 -18.00
CA ARG A 265 -18.79 15.31 -19.24
C ARG A 265 -17.96 15.10 -20.52
N GLY A 266 -16.72 14.63 -20.39
CA GLY A 266 -15.87 14.27 -21.52
C GLY A 266 -16.47 13.17 -22.40
N GLU A 267 -15.81 12.89 -23.52
CA GLU A 267 -16.17 11.84 -24.45
C GLU A 267 -15.68 10.49 -23.91
N TRP A 268 -16.52 9.84 -23.09
CA TRP A 268 -16.22 8.53 -22.50
C TRP A 268 -16.42 7.38 -23.48
N SER A 269 -15.53 6.39 -23.39
CA SER A 269 -15.56 5.16 -24.19
C SER A 269 -15.17 3.94 -23.37
N GLY A 270 -15.61 2.80 -23.87
CA GLY A 270 -15.26 1.49 -23.33
C GLY A 270 -16.28 0.89 -22.37
N ARG A 271 -16.28 -0.44 -22.29
CA ARG A 271 -17.02 -1.19 -21.28
C ARG A 271 -16.10 -2.18 -20.59
N ALA A 272 -16.19 -2.28 -19.27
CA ALA A 272 -15.40 -3.22 -18.49
C ALA A 272 -15.74 -4.66 -18.91
N ASN A 273 -14.71 -5.48 -19.08
CA ASN A 273 -14.86 -6.93 -19.26
C ASN A 273 -15.57 -7.59 -18.05
N SER A 274 -16.15 -8.78 -18.24
CA SER A 274 -16.61 -9.61 -17.12
C SER A 274 -15.39 -10.29 -16.49
N LEU A 275 -15.23 -10.21 -15.17
CA LEU A 275 -14.14 -10.88 -14.46
C LEU A 275 -14.50 -12.31 -14.06
N SER A 276 -15.77 -12.56 -13.72
CA SER A 276 -16.27 -13.89 -13.37
C SER A 276 -17.57 -14.22 -14.08
N SER A 277 -17.87 -15.51 -14.19
CA SER A 277 -19.14 -16.03 -14.72
C SER A 277 -20.30 -15.93 -13.72
N SER A 278 -20.01 -15.87 -12.42
CA SER A 278 -20.98 -15.64 -11.34
C SER A 278 -20.29 -15.16 -10.06
N HIS A 279 -21.07 -14.72 -9.08
CA HIS A 279 -20.60 -14.06 -7.86
C HIS A 279 -21.28 -14.62 -6.62
N ARG A 280 -20.60 -14.54 -5.47
CA ARG A 280 -21.17 -14.83 -4.15
C ARG A 280 -21.38 -13.53 -3.40
N ASP A 281 -22.53 -13.38 -2.76
CA ASP A 281 -22.83 -12.15 -2.02
C ASP A 281 -22.16 -12.12 -0.64
N TRP A 282 -21.58 -10.98 -0.31
CA TRP A 282 -20.92 -10.68 0.97
C TRP A 282 -21.42 -9.32 1.49
N PRO A 283 -22.61 -9.25 2.10
CA PRO A 283 -23.28 -7.98 2.44
C PRO A 283 -22.46 -7.05 3.36
N LEU A 284 -21.61 -7.61 4.21
CA LEU A 284 -20.73 -6.83 5.09
C LEU A 284 -19.71 -5.97 4.33
N ILE A 285 -19.27 -6.41 3.14
CA ILE A 285 -18.38 -5.62 2.29
C ILE A 285 -19.10 -4.36 1.81
N ARG A 286 -20.32 -4.50 1.27
CA ARG A 286 -21.14 -3.35 0.86
C ARG A 286 -21.43 -2.43 2.03
N THR A 287 -21.72 -3.00 3.19
CA THR A 287 -22.00 -2.23 4.42
C THR A 287 -20.79 -1.40 4.84
N ALA A 288 -19.59 -1.99 4.83
CA ALA A 288 -18.35 -1.28 5.14
C ALA A 288 -18.02 -0.21 4.08
N ASP A 289 -18.19 -0.52 2.79
CA ASP A 289 -18.01 0.45 1.70
C ASP A 289 -18.91 1.68 1.88
N GLN A 290 -20.20 1.49 2.07
CA GLN A 290 -21.13 2.62 2.25
C GLN A 290 -20.80 3.46 3.48
N ALA A 291 -20.49 2.82 4.62
CA ALA A 291 -20.13 3.52 5.85
C ALA A 291 -18.75 4.21 5.78
N THR A 292 -17.90 3.85 4.80
CA THR A 292 -16.58 4.46 4.60
C THR A 292 -16.50 5.39 3.40
N LYS A 293 -17.65 5.77 2.82
CA LYS A 293 -17.69 6.79 1.77
C LYS A 293 -17.14 8.11 2.31
N LYS A 294 -16.03 8.58 1.72
CA LYS A 294 -15.45 9.84 2.13
C LYS A 294 -16.21 11.01 1.48
N PRO A 295 -16.76 11.96 2.26
CA PRO A 295 -17.24 13.21 1.69
C PRO A 295 -16.07 14.10 1.30
N ARG A 296 -16.34 15.09 0.45
CA ARG A 296 -15.41 16.18 0.25
C ARG A 296 -15.16 16.89 1.58
N THR A 297 -13.90 17.14 1.89
CA THR A 297 -13.49 17.87 3.10
C THR A 297 -12.81 19.17 2.69
N LEU A 298 -12.89 20.19 3.54
CA LEU A 298 -12.06 21.38 3.35
C LEU A 298 -10.60 20.93 3.34
N ALA A 299 -9.79 21.52 2.47
CA ALA A 299 -8.35 21.44 2.66
C ALA A 299 -8.09 22.15 3.98
N GLU A 300 -7.74 21.39 5.03
CA GLU A 300 -7.22 22.06 6.21
C GLU A 300 -5.97 22.83 5.75
N PRO A 301 -5.84 24.13 6.07
CA PRO A 301 -4.53 24.75 6.01
C PRO A 301 -3.65 23.84 6.84
N THR A 302 -2.61 23.24 6.22
CA THR A 302 -1.65 22.36 6.89
C THR A 302 -1.44 22.92 8.28
N SER A 303 -2.03 22.28 9.28
CA SER A 303 -2.10 22.90 10.61
C SER A 303 -0.67 23.25 10.99
N ASN A 304 -0.50 24.39 11.68
CA ASN A 304 0.74 24.79 12.35
C ASN A 304 1.22 23.75 13.40
N SER A 305 0.94 22.45 13.23
CA SER A 305 1.99 21.47 13.45
C SER A 305 3.22 21.97 12.69
N SER A 306 4.36 22.04 13.35
CA SER A 306 5.64 22.40 12.77
C SER A 306 6.11 21.43 11.66
N HIS A 307 5.21 20.67 11.03
CA HIS A 307 5.44 19.75 9.93
C HIS A 307 5.27 20.45 8.58
N ASP A 308 6.05 21.50 8.36
CA ASP A 308 6.47 21.76 6.99
C ASP A 308 7.56 20.71 6.67
N PRO A 309 7.30 19.76 5.75
CA PRO A 309 8.25 18.69 5.42
C PRO A 309 9.60 19.24 4.94
N ASP A 310 9.63 20.49 4.46
CA ASP A 310 10.83 21.14 3.94
C ASP A 310 11.67 21.84 5.03
N THR A 311 11.22 21.93 6.29
CA THR A 311 11.91 22.72 7.34
C THR A 311 12.16 22.04 8.69
N GLN A 312 11.71 20.80 8.95
CA GLN A 312 12.14 20.08 10.16
C GLN A 312 13.53 19.43 10.00
N PRO A 313 14.41 19.48 11.03
CA PRO A 313 15.64 18.71 11.05
C PRO A 313 15.26 17.23 10.93
N SER A 314 15.61 16.71 9.77
CA SER A 314 15.01 15.50 9.30
C SER A 314 15.52 14.26 10.01
N LEU A 315 14.71 13.21 10.04
CA LEU A 315 15.18 11.87 10.34
C LEU A 315 16.28 11.38 9.35
N TRP A 316 16.65 12.19 8.34
CA TRP A 316 17.66 11.91 7.30
C TRP A 316 19.12 12.08 7.76
N ASP A 317 19.40 12.52 8.99
CA ASP A 317 20.80 12.62 9.49
C ASP A 317 21.47 11.26 9.75
N TYR A 318 20.73 10.15 9.62
CA TYR A 318 21.31 8.82 9.64
C TYR A 318 21.57 8.34 8.21
N PRO A 319 22.84 8.24 7.77
CA PRO A 319 23.14 7.72 6.44
C PRO A 319 22.66 6.27 6.35
N VAL A 320 21.62 6.03 5.56
CA VAL A 320 21.15 4.68 5.25
C VAL A 320 22.00 4.14 4.11
N HIS A 321 22.82 3.14 4.43
CA HIS A 321 23.70 2.46 3.49
C HIS A 321 23.45 0.96 3.58
N TYR A 322 23.20 0.32 2.44
CA TYR A 322 23.16 -1.14 2.32
C TYR A 322 24.44 -1.62 1.65
N ASP A 323 25.10 -2.60 2.24
CA ASP A 323 26.40 -3.11 1.77
C ASP A 323 26.36 -3.66 0.33
N GLN A 324 25.21 -4.20 -0.10
CA GLN A 324 25.03 -4.73 -1.46
C GLN A 324 24.74 -3.67 -2.52
N GLY A 325 24.45 -2.41 -2.14
CA GLY A 325 24.37 -1.27 -3.05
C GLY A 325 23.42 -1.43 -4.25
N PHE A 326 22.21 -1.99 -4.09
CA PHE A 326 21.28 -2.18 -5.20
C PHE A 326 20.72 -0.87 -5.78
N SER A 327 20.50 -0.86 -7.09
CA SER A 327 19.69 0.18 -7.73
C SER A 327 18.22 0.07 -7.30
N ALA A 328 17.48 1.18 -7.37
CA ALA A 328 16.05 1.17 -7.05
C ALA A 328 15.26 0.22 -7.96
N TYR A 329 15.64 0.13 -9.24
CA TYR A 329 15.12 -0.84 -10.20
C TYR A 329 15.33 -2.28 -9.73
N GLN A 330 16.57 -2.64 -9.36
CA GLN A 330 16.90 -3.99 -8.90
C GLN A 330 16.10 -4.36 -7.63
N VAL A 331 15.93 -3.44 -6.68
CA VAL A 331 15.11 -3.67 -5.49
C VAL A 331 13.67 -3.98 -5.88
N ILE A 332 13.06 -3.18 -6.76
CA ILE A 332 11.68 -3.37 -7.22
C ILE A 332 11.52 -4.68 -8.00
N GLU A 333 12.44 -4.94 -8.92
CA GLU A 333 12.42 -6.09 -9.83
C GLU A 333 12.61 -7.41 -9.09
N LYS A 334 13.50 -7.44 -8.08
CA LYS A 334 13.79 -8.62 -7.25
C LYS A 334 12.79 -8.85 -6.12
N ARG A 335 12.07 -7.83 -5.66
CA ARG A 335 11.14 -7.95 -4.53
C ARG A 335 10.12 -9.07 -4.76
N ARG A 336 10.07 -10.06 -3.87
CA ARG A 336 9.07 -11.14 -3.87
C ARG A 336 8.57 -11.39 -2.45
N SER A 337 7.37 -11.96 -2.35
CA SER A 337 6.88 -12.47 -1.07
C SER A 337 7.48 -13.85 -0.81
N ALA A 338 8.15 -14.01 0.32
CA ALA A 338 8.55 -15.30 0.84
C ALA A 338 7.32 -16.19 1.09
N VAL A 339 7.45 -17.48 0.81
CA VAL A 339 6.41 -18.49 1.13
C VAL A 339 6.78 -19.34 2.34
N GLY A 340 7.98 -19.14 2.87
CA GLY A 340 8.55 -19.74 4.07
C GLY A 340 9.89 -19.06 4.40
N MET A 341 10.35 -19.19 5.65
CA MET A 341 11.66 -18.68 6.09
C MET A 341 12.60 -19.84 6.46
N ASP A 342 13.90 -19.63 6.33
CA ASP A 342 14.93 -20.68 6.42
C ASP A 342 15.40 -21.00 7.85
N VAL A 343 14.80 -20.37 8.87
CA VAL A 343 15.11 -20.47 10.31
C VAL A 343 16.54 -20.11 10.73
N LYS A 344 17.41 -19.67 9.81
CA LYS A 344 18.85 -19.51 10.02
C LYS A 344 19.35 -18.11 9.70
N THR A 345 18.78 -17.46 8.70
CA THR A 345 19.21 -16.13 8.27
C THR A 345 19.05 -15.14 9.42
N THR A 346 20.16 -14.51 9.79
CA THR A 346 20.18 -13.42 10.76
C THR A 346 20.15 -12.07 10.03
N LEU A 347 19.84 -11.01 10.76
CA LEU A 347 19.94 -9.65 10.27
C LEU A 347 20.92 -8.86 11.15
N ALA A 348 21.86 -8.16 10.51
CA ALA A 348 22.74 -7.25 11.23
C ALA A 348 21.92 -6.15 11.93
N ARG A 349 22.28 -5.84 13.18
CA ARG A 349 21.61 -4.81 13.99
C ARG A 349 21.48 -3.46 13.29
N ALA A 350 22.55 -3.03 12.62
CA ALA A 350 22.59 -1.76 11.90
C ALA A 350 21.54 -1.74 10.78
N THR A 351 21.45 -2.82 10.00
CA THR A 351 20.44 -2.99 8.95
C THR A 351 19.04 -2.99 9.53
N PHE A 352 18.79 -3.70 10.64
CA PHE A 352 17.50 -3.67 11.34
C PHE A 352 17.10 -2.24 11.74
N TYR A 353 17.99 -1.48 12.37
CA TYR A 353 17.70 -0.09 12.74
C TYR A 353 17.52 0.84 11.53
N GLN A 354 18.25 0.65 10.44
CA GLN A 354 18.06 1.39 9.20
C GLN A 354 16.67 1.16 8.60
N MET A 355 16.22 -0.11 8.54
CA MET A 355 14.85 -0.43 8.11
C MET A 355 13.82 0.31 8.95
N LEU A 356 13.94 0.25 10.28
CA LEU A 356 12.98 0.90 11.17
C LEU A 356 13.04 2.43 11.10
N LEU A 357 14.21 3.02 10.88
CA LEU A 357 14.35 4.46 10.60
C LEU A 357 13.61 4.85 9.32
N ARG A 358 13.75 4.07 8.23
CA ARG A 358 12.98 4.30 7.00
C ARG A 358 11.48 4.28 7.25
N ILE A 359 11.00 3.27 7.99
CA ILE A 359 9.58 3.13 8.32
C ILE A 359 9.11 4.27 9.24
N ALA A 360 9.93 4.70 10.20
CA ALA A 360 9.61 5.83 11.07
C ALA A 360 9.60 7.17 10.32
N ALA A 361 10.40 7.32 9.25
CA ALA A 361 10.47 8.53 8.42
C ALA A 361 9.39 8.59 7.32
N SER A 362 8.72 7.48 7.02
CA SER A 362 7.67 7.37 5.98
C SER A 362 6.40 8.22 6.20
N VAL A 363 6.42 9.13 7.17
CA VAL A 363 5.29 9.95 7.61
C VAL A 363 5.01 11.11 6.66
N GLU A 364 6.03 11.57 5.91
CA GLU A 364 5.98 12.77 5.06
C GLU A 364 5.07 12.65 3.83
N ILE A 365 4.63 11.45 3.48
CA ILE A 365 3.78 11.19 2.31
C ILE A 365 2.29 11.22 2.67
N LEU A 366 1.94 11.09 3.95
CA LEU A 366 0.57 11.10 4.42
C LEU A 366 0.18 12.50 4.89
N PRO A 367 -1.02 12.98 4.55
CA PRO A 367 -1.52 14.27 4.99
C PRO A 367 -2.09 14.25 6.42
N TRP A 368 -1.84 13.18 7.18
CA TRP A 368 -2.22 13.03 8.58
C TRP A 368 -1.03 12.51 9.39
N SER A 369 -1.03 12.79 10.70
CA SER A 369 -0.03 12.23 11.61
C SER A 369 -0.15 10.71 11.69
N PRO A 370 0.96 9.96 11.81
CA PRO A 370 0.90 8.50 11.83
C PRO A 370 -0.02 7.97 12.92
N GLU A 371 -0.90 7.03 12.53
CA GLU A 371 -1.83 6.36 13.46
C GLU A 371 -1.49 4.87 13.65
N VAL A 372 -0.50 4.35 12.90
CA VAL A 372 -0.07 2.95 12.96
C VAL A 372 1.34 2.81 13.55
N HIS A 373 1.46 1.99 14.60
CA HIS A 373 2.68 1.66 15.34
C HIS A 373 3.02 0.18 15.20
N LEU A 374 4.25 -0.24 15.52
CA LEU A 374 4.69 -1.62 15.27
C LEU A 374 5.08 -2.33 16.57
N ALA A 375 4.42 -3.43 16.88
CA ALA A 375 4.88 -4.40 17.87
C ALA A 375 5.73 -5.45 17.16
N LEU A 376 7.05 -5.50 17.44
CA LEU A 376 8.00 -6.36 16.75
C LEU A 376 8.42 -7.54 17.62
N PHE A 377 8.39 -8.73 17.04
CA PHE A 377 8.93 -9.97 17.58
C PHE A 377 10.31 -10.19 16.96
N VAL A 378 11.35 -9.85 17.72
CA VAL A 378 12.74 -9.99 17.28
C VAL A 378 13.23 -11.38 17.65
N HIS A 379 13.73 -12.13 16.66
CA HIS A 379 14.18 -13.51 16.84
C HIS A 379 15.68 -13.67 16.58
N ARG A 380 16.18 -13.14 15.45
CA ARG A 380 17.55 -13.37 14.95
C ARG A 380 18.18 -12.09 14.42
N VAL A 381 18.22 -11.04 15.25
CA VAL A 381 18.95 -9.80 14.96
C VAL A 381 20.24 -9.81 15.76
N ASP A 382 21.39 -9.72 15.08
CA ASP A 382 22.69 -9.85 15.72
C ASP A 382 22.88 -8.78 16.81
N SER A 383 23.50 -9.14 17.93
CA SER A 383 23.79 -8.21 19.04
C SER A 383 22.56 -7.47 19.60
N LEU A 384 21.36 -8.04 19.43
CA LEU A 384 20.10 -7.57 19.98
C LEU A 384 19.41 -8.74 20.70
N PRO A 385 18.93 -8.59 21.95
CA PRO A 385 18.27 -9.69 22.62
C PRO A 385 16.96 -10.07 21.91
N PRO A 386 16.64 -11.37 21.73
CA PRO A 386 15.32 -11.77 21.28
C PRO A 386 14.24 -11.26 22.23
N GLY A 387 13.09 -10.88 21.68
CA GLY A 387 11.99 -10.36 22.50
C GLY A 387 10.96 -9.55 21.75
N LEU A 388 10.07 -8.94 22.53
CA LEU A 388 9.02 -8.05 22.07
C LEU A 388 9.49 -6.60 22.17
N TYR A 389 9.36 -5.87 21.07
CA TYR A 389 9.72 -4.47 20.93
C TYR A 389 8.53 -3.65 20.45
N MET A 390 8.56 -2.34 20.65
CA MET A 390 7.57 -1.40 20.15
C MET A 390 8.24 -0.22 19.44
N LEU A 391 7.91 0.00 18.17
CA LEU A 391 8.27 1.19 17.41
C LEU A 391 7.12 2.20 17.43
N ILE A 392 7.38 3.38 18.01
CA ILE A 392 6.39 4.46 18.13
C ILE A 392 6.56 5.47 16.99
N ARG A 393 5.76 5.36 15.92
CA ARG A 393 5.86 6.27 14.76
C ARG A 393 5.38 7.70 15.06
N ASN A 394 4.36 7.85 15.91
CA ASN A 394 3.90 9.14 16.40
C ASN A 394 4.26 9.32 17.88
N ARG A 395 5.23 10.20 18.18
CA ARG A 395 5.72 10.43 19.55
C ARG A 395 4.64 10.95 20.50
N ALA A 396 3.65 11.69 19.99
CA ALA A 396 2.54 12.19 20.80
C ALA A 396 1.65 11.04 21.34
N ALA A 397 1.64 9.89 20.67
CA ALA A 397 0.89 8.72 21.10
C ALA A 397 1.62 7.84 22.12
N GLN A 398 2.91 8.09 22.41
CA GLN A 398 3.73 7.20 23.23
C GLN A 398 3.11 6.95 24.61
N ALA A 399 2.76 8.01 25.34
CA ALA A 399 2.20 7.88 26.69
C ALA A 399 0.87 7.11 26.70
N GLN A 400 0.04 7.30 25.67
CA GLN A 400 -1.22 6.58 25.52
C GLN A 400 -0.98 5.08 25.29
N ILE A 401 -0.03 4.72 24.42
CA ILE A 401 0.31 3.32 24.13
C ILE A 401 0.93 2.66 25.37
N GLN A 402 1.87 3.33 26.04
CA GLN A 402 2.49 2.82 27.27
C GLN A 402 1.45 2.48 28.33
N LYS A 403 0.47 3.38 28.53
CA LYS A 403 -0.64 3.17 29.47
C LYS A 403 -1.59 2.06 29.04
N ALA A 404 -1.79 1.88 27.74
CA ALA A 404 -2.70 0.88 27.18
C ALA A 404 -2.11 -0.53 27.16
N THR A 405 -0.78 -0.66 27.22
CA THR A 405 -0.11 -1.97 27.29
C THR A 405 0.06 -2.47 28.72
N HIS A 406 0.42 -3.75 28.89
CA HIS A 406 0.69 -4.33 30.20
C HIS A 406 1.71 -3.52 31.01
N GLY A 407 1.39 -3.27 32.29
CA GLY A 407 2.23 -2.47 33.19
C GLY A 407 3.57 -3.09 33.59
N HIS A 408 3.83 -4.36 33.24
CA HIS A 408 5.11 -5.02 33.49
C HIS A 408 6.12 -4.85 32.35
N PHE A 409 5.73 -4.23 31.23
CA PHE A 409 6.66 -3.97 30.13
C PHE A 409 7.72 -2.91 30.50
N ARG A 410 8.95 -3.15 30.06
CA ARG A 410 10.13 -2.39 30.48
C ARG A 410 10.25 -1.02 29.83
N TRP A 411 9.83 -0.90 28.57
CA TRP A 411 9.97 0.32 27.77
C TRP A 411 11.40 0.87 27.72
N GLU A 412 12.39 -0.03 27.58
CA GLU A 412 13.82 0.29 27.59
C GLU A 412 14.34 0.59 26.18
N LYS A 413 15.22 1.57 26.03
CA LYS A 413 15.90 1.83 24.77
C LYS A 413 16.87 0.67 24.47
N PRO A 414 16.82 0.04 23.28
CA PRO A 414 17.71 -1.07 22.98
C PRO A 414 19.18 -0.63 22.82
N PRO A 415 20.15 -1.54 22.99
CA PRO A 415 21.58 -1.23 22.83
C PRO A 415 21.90 -0.64 21.45
N ASP A 416 22.74 0.40 21.44
CA ASP A 416 23.22 1.10 20.23
C ASP A 416 22.09 1.57 19.29
N CYS A 417 20.87 1.72 19.81
CA CYS A 417 19.72 2.18 19.05
C CYS A 417 19.83 3.70 18.81
N PRO A 418 19.73 4.17 17.55
CA PRO A 418 19.81 5.60 17.23
C PRO A 418 18.89 6.46 18.08
N THR A 419 19.37 7.58 18.60
CA THR A 419 18.63 8.46 19.51
C THR A 419 17.28 8.90 18.92
N ASN A 420 17.26 9.18 17.62
CA ASN A 420 16.08 9.60 16.87
C ASN A 420 15.09 8.47 16.55
N LEU A 421 15.46 7.19 16.68
CA LEU A 421 14.59 6.03 16.41
C LEU A 421 13.75 5.66 17.65
N PRO A 422 12.43 5.91 17.72
CA PRO A 422 11.61 5.65 18.91
C PRO A 422 11.23 4.16 19.06
N LEU A 423 12.24 3.31 19.22
CA LEU A 423 12.14 1.87 19.44
C LEU A 423 12.42 1.54 20.91
N TYR A 424 11.61 0.66 21.48
CA TYR A 424 11.69 0.25 22.88
C TYR A 424 11.57 -1.27 23.03
N LEU A 425 12.43 -1.89 23.83
CA LEU A 425 12.29 -3.27 24.31
C LEU A 425 11.18 -3.30 25.38
N LEU A 426 10.16 -4.12 25.16
CA LEU A 426 9.06 -4.33 26.12
C LEU A 426 9.34 -5.53 27.02
N GLN A 427 9.73 -6.66 26.42
CA GLN A 427 9.99 -7.91 27.14
C GLN A 427 11.03 -8.75 26.39
N PRO A 428 12.17 -9.09 27.01
CA PRO A 428 13.10 -10.06 26.41
C PRO A 428 12.55 -11.49 26.53
N GLY A 429 12.93 -12.35 25.59
CA GLY A 429 12.59 -13.76 25.60
C GLY A 429 12.44 -14.35 24.21
N ASP A 430 12.47 -15.67 24.12
CA ASP A 430 12.11 -16.37 22.91
C ASP A 430 10.59 -16.34 22.72
N LEU A 431 10.15 -15.68 21.65
CA LEU A 431 8.75 -15.50 21.29
C LEU A 431 8.41 -16.15 19.95
N MET A 432 9.26 -17.04 19.42
CA MET A 432 9.04 -17.66 18.10
C MET A 432 7.69 -18.40 18.05
N ASP A 433 7.40 -19.26 19.03
CA ASP A 433 6.14 -20.01 19.07
C ASP A 433 4.92 -19.10 19.25
N ILE A 434 5.07 -18.04 20.04
CA ILE A 434 4.02 -17.01 20.20
C ILE A 434 3.77 -16.31 18.87
N ALA A 435 4.81 -15.87 18.17
CA ALA A 435 4.71 -15.21 16.87
C ALA A 435 4.04 -16.10 15.82
N ARG A 436 4.39 -17.40 15.76
CA ARG A 436 3.71 -18.40 14.93
C ARG A 436 2.23 -18.48 15.29
N MET A 437 1.93 -18.70 16.56
CA MET A 437 0.57 -18.91 17.06
C MET A 437 -0.34 -17.72 16.74
N ILE A 438 0.04 -16.50 17.11
CA ILE A 438 -0.79 -15.31 16.89
C ILE A 438 -0.96 -14.98 15.41
N SER A 439 -0.02 -15.39 14.56
CA SER A 439 -0.09 -15.24 13.10
C SER A 439 -0.86 -16.38 12.44
N CYS A 440 -1.98 -16.82 13.01
CA CYS A 440 -2.76 -17.97 12.53
C CYS A 440 -1.91 -19.25 12.35
N THR A 441 -1.03 -19.54 13.32
CA THR A 441 -0.13 -20.72 13.30
C THR A 441 0.76 -20.81 12.05
N GLN A 442 1.15 -19.66 11.49
CA GLN A 442 2.03 -19.61 10.31
C GLN A 442 3.50 -19.58 10.75
N ASP A 443 4.26 -20.61 10.38
CA ASP A 443 5.68 -20.77 10.75
C ASP A 443 6.55 -19.59 10.34
N ILE A 444 6.21 -18.95 9.20
CA ILE A 444 6.91 -17.79 8.63
C ILE A 444 7.08 -16.62 9.61
N ALA A 445 6.23 -16.50 10.63
CA ALA A 445 6.36 -15.48 11.66
C ALA A 445 7.53 -15.78 12.62
N GLY A 446 7.60 -16.99 13.17
CA GLY A 446 8.66 -17.40 14.12
C GLY A 446 9.98 -17.82 13.46
N ASP A 447 9.94 -18.26 12.20
CA ASP A 447 11.11 -18.73 11.45
C ASP A 447 11.95 -17.59 10.87
N SER A 448 11.48 -16.35 11.00
CA SER A 448 12.05 -15.14 10.43
C SER A 448 13.17 -14.53 11.29
N ALA A 449 13.86 -13.51 10.78
CA ALA A 449 14.75 -12.70 11.60
C ALA A 449 13.95 -11.83 12.59
N PHE A 450 12.84 -11.25 12.12
CA PHE A 450 11.83 -10.64 12.95
C PHE A 450 10.46 -10.66 12.25
N SER A 451 9.41 -10.66 13.05
CA SER A 451 8.03 -10.43 12.60
C SER A 451 7.41 -9.26 13.36
N LEU A 452 6.25 -8.76 12.94
CA LEU A 452 5.58 -7.65 13.60
C LEU A 452 4.06 -7.66 13.38
N GLY A 453 3.36 -7.07 14.36
CA GLY A 453 1.97 -6.65 14.26
C GLY A 453 1.87 -5.12 14.20
N MET A 454 1.04 -4.62 13.29
CA MET A 454 0.75 -3.20 13.11
C MET A 454 -0.47 -2.81 13.95
N ILE A 455 -0.25 -1.93 14.93
CA ILE A 455 -1.22 -1.51 15.94
C ILE A 455 -1.69 -0.09 15.61
N ALA A 456 -2.97 0.05 15.24
CA ALA A 456 -3.59 1.32 14.89
C ALA A 456 -4.29 1.96 16.09
N ARG A 457 -4.19 3.28 16.22
CA ARG A 457 -5.04 4.13 17.08
C ARG A 457 -6.46 4.22 16.50
N PHE A 458 -7.22 3.16 16.70
CA PHE A 458 -8.44 2.89 15.97
C PHE A 458 -9.59 3.83 16.34
N ARG A 459 -10.09 3.76 17.58
CA ARG A 459 -11.27 4.54 18.00
C ARG A 459 -11.04 6.05 17.86
N SER A 460 -9.90 6.55 18.34
CA SER A 460 -9.60 7.98 18.29
C SER A 460 -9.53 8.52 16.87
N ALA A 461 -9.00 7.74 15.92
CA ALA A 461 -8.94 8.15 14.53
C ALA A 461 -10.34 8.22 13.89
N LEU A 462 -11.20 7.23 14.16
CA LEU A 462 -12.59 7.25 13.68
C LEU A 462 -13.42 8.35 14.35
N ASP A 463 -13.18 8.67 15.62
CA ASP A 463 -13.87 9.73 16.33
C ASP A 463 -13.45 11.13 15.85
N THR A 464 -12.17 11.29 15.50
CA THR A 464 -11.63 12.57 14.99
C THR A 464 -12.04 12.83 13.55
N HIS A 465 -11.90 11.83 12.67
CA HIS A 465 -12.03 12.04 11.22
C HIS A 465 -13.35 11.51 10.64
N GLY A 466 -13.97 10.53 11.31
CA GLY A 466 -15.14 9.80 10.82
C GLY A 466 -14.80 8.40 10.30
N ALA A 467 -15.85 7.64 9.98
CA ALA A 467 -15.77 6.21 9.63
C ALA A 467 -14.91 5.92 8.38
N TRP A 468 -14.86 6.83 7.40
CA TRP A 468 -14.04 6.73 6.20
C TRP A 468 -12.53 6.63 6.50
N PHE A 469 -12.10 7.10 7.68
CA PHE A 469 -10.70 7.01 8.09
C PHE A 469 -10.25 5.57 8.35
N TYR A 470 -11.17 4.62 8.47
CA TYR A 470 -10.83 3.19 8.53
C TYR A 470 -10.06 2.72 7.28
N LYS A 471 -10.42 3.21 6.08
CA LYS A 471 -9.64 2.96 4.86
C LYS A 471 -8.21 3.48 5.04
N ARG A 472 -8.05 4.69 5.60
CA ARG A 472 -6.74 5.36 5.78
C ARG A 472 -5.82 4.60 6.73
N LEU A 473 -6.34 4.05 7.83
CA LEU A 473 -5.56 3.19 8.75
C LEU A 473 -4.99 1.96 8.03
N LEU A 474 -5.81 1.31 7.19
CA LEU A 474 -5.40 0.11 6.45
C LEU A 474 -4.47 0.44 5.29
N TRP A 475 -4.64 1.60 4.64
CA TRP A 475 -3.71 2.11 3.64
C TRP A 475 -2.35 2.39 4.25
N GLU A 476 -2.29 3.08 5.40
CA GLU A 476 -1.04 3.34 6.12
C GLU A 476 -0.32 2.03 6.47
N ALA A 477 -1.04 1.00 6.92
CA ALA A 477 -0.47 -0.33 7.14
C ALA A 477 0.07 -0.98 5.85
N GLY A 478 -0.65 -0.89 4.73
CA GLY A 478 -0.18 -1.37 3.43
C GLY A 478 1.07 -0.64 2.94
N MET A 479 1.13 0.67 3.15
CA MET A 479 2.29 1.51 2.81
C MET A 479 3.54 1.11 3.61
N ILE A 480 3.38 0.90 4.92
CA ILE A 480 4.44 0.36 5.78
C ILE A 480 4.90 -1.00 5.26
N GLY A 481 3.95 -1.88 4.93
CA GLY A 481 4.25 -3.19 4.36
C GLY A 481 5.06 -3.10 3.06
N GLN A 482 4.71 -2.17 2.17
CA GLN A 482 5.44 -1.99 0.91
C GLN A 482 6.88 -1.53 1.15
N LEU A 483 7.09 -0.58 2.06
CA LEU A 483 8.45 -0.19 2.43
C LEU A 483 9.21 -1.35 3.06
N LEU A 484 8.60 -2.12 3.98
CA LEU A 484 9.26 -3.30 4.57
C LEU A 484 9.69 -4.33 3.51
N TYR A 485 8.88 -4.53 2.46
CA TYR A 485 9.26 -5.38 1.33
C TYR A 485 10.50 -4.86 0.58
N LEU A 486 10.54 -3.56 0.29
CA LEU A 486 11.64 -2.95 -0.44
C LEU A 486 12.91 -2.90 0.41
N GLU A 487 12.78 -2.54 1.69
CA GLU A 487 13.85 -2.51 2.68
C GLU A 487 14.45 -3.90 2.90
N ALA A 488 13.61 -4.94 3.04
CA ALA A 488 14.07 -6.33 3.12
C ALA A 488 14.89 -6.72 1.87
N THR A 489 14.38 -6.38 0.69
CA THR A 489 15.04 -6.69 -0.58
C THR A 489 16.37 -5.93 -0.73
N ALA A 490 16.40 -4.64 -0.34
CA ALA A 490 17.61 -3.82 -0.33
C ALA A 490 18.68 -4.36 0.63
N ALA A 491 18.27 -4.99 1.73
CA ALA A 491 19.12 -5.69 2.67
C ALA A 491 19.53 -7.11 2.24
N GLY A 492 19.11 -7.57 1.06
CA GLY A 492 19.44 -8.92 0.55
C GLY A 492 18.63 -10.05 1.19
N VAL A 493 17.56 -9.74 1.93
CA VAL A 493 16.63 -10.71 2.52
C VAL A 493 15.23 -10.56 1.90
N SER A 494 14.24 -11.30 2.40
CA SER A 494 12.87 -11.25 1.89
C SER A 494 11.87 -10.87 2.97
N GLY A 495 10.77 -10.26 2.55
CA GLY A 495 9.65 -9.90 3.40
C GLY A 495 8.39 -10.67 3.03
N THR A 496 7.39 -10.69 3.91
CA THR A 496 6.01 -11.11 3.59
C THR A 496 5.00 -10.44 4.51
N GLY A 497 3.96 -9.87 3.90
CA GLY A 497 2.77 -9.42 4.61
C GLY A 497 1.90 -10.59 5.05
N ILE A 498 1.34 -10.50 6.25
CA ILE A 498 0.52 -11.53 6.87
C ILE A 498 -0.86 -10.95 7.15
N GLY A 499 -1.85 -11.37 6.35
CA GLY A 499 -3.25 -10.94 6.50
C GLY A 499 -4.04 -11.73 7.56
N CYS A 500 -3.60 -12.97 7.86
CA CYS A 500 -4.21 -13.82 8.88
C CYS A 500 -3.43 -13.76 10.18
N PHE A 501 -4.09 -13.24 11.21
CA PHE A 501 -3.61 -13.20 12.59
C PHE A 501 -4.82 -13.23 13.52
N PHE A 502 -4.67 -13.75 14.72
CA PHE A 502 -5.71 -13.73 15.74
C PHE A 502 -5.75 -12.37 16.42
N ASP A 503 -6.65 -11.50 15.95
CA ASP A 503 -6.72 -10.08 16.30
C ASP A 503 -6.68 -9.85 17.82
N ASP A 504 -7.52 -10.57 18.60
CA ASP A 504 -7.61 -10.39 20.06
C ASP A 504 -6.47 -11.08 20.83
N ALA A 505 -5.85 -12.13 20.28
CA ALA A 505 -4.68 -12.75 20.90
C ALA A 505 -3.47 -11.80 20.94
N VAL A 506 -3.34 -10.96 19.91
CA VAL A 506 -2.37 -9.87 19.89
C VAL A 506 -2.68 -8.83 20.95
N HIS A 507 -3.96 -8.55 21.20
CA HIS A 507 -4.38 -7.60 22.23
C HIS A 507 -4.06 -8.14 23.62
N ASP A 508 -4.42 -9.39 23.89
CA ASP A 508 -4.13 -10.07 25.16
C ASP A 508 -2.62 -10.09 25.45
N LEU A 509 -1.80 -10.40 24.43
CA LEU A 509 -0.34 -10.37 24.55
C LEU A 509 0.18 -8.98 24.91
N LEU A 510 -0.34 -7.93 24.29
CA LEU A 510 0.11 -6.56 24.51
C LEU A 510 -0.55 -5.89 25.73
N GLY A 511 -1.64 -6.44 26.24
CA GLY A 511 -2.48 -5.85 27.29
C GLY A 511 -3.50 -4.83 26.78
N LEU A 512 -3.70 -4.74 25.47
CA LEU A 512 -4.66 -3.80 24.87
C LEU A 512 -6.09 -4.20 25.21
N GLN A 513 -6.92 -3.22 25.53
CA GLN A 513 -8.33 -3.43 25.89
C GLN A 513 -9.25 -2.58 25.03
N GLY A 514 -10.47 -3.07 24.80
CA GLY A 514 -11.50 -2.35 24.06
C GLY A 514 -11.14 -2.10 22.59
N THR A 515 -11.48 -0.92 22.09
CA THR A 515 -11.35 -0.56 20.66
C THR A 515 -10.38 0.59 20.41
N ASP A 516 -9.68 1.08 21.43
CA ASP A 516 -8.79 2.23 21.29
C ASP A 516 -7.61 1.92 20.39
N PHE A 517 -7.07 0.71 20.52
CA PHE A 517 -6.01 0.19 19.67
C PHE A 517 -6.45 -1.12 19.03
N GLN A 518 -6.15 -1.32 17.74
CA GLN A 518 -6.45 -2.58 17.04
C GLN A 518 -5.23 -3.04 16.24
N SER A 519 -4.92 -4.33 16.30
CA SER A 519 -4.03 -4.97 15.33
C SER A 519 -4.72 -5.05 13.97
N ILE A 520 -4.09 -4.52 12.92
CA ILE A 520 -4.72 -4.39 11.60
C ILE A 520 -3.98 -5.09 10.47
N TYR A 521 -2.67 -5.34 10.62
CA TYR A 521 -1.86 -6.04 9.62
C TYR A 521 -0.59 -6.59 10.25
N HIS A 522 -0.04 -7.68 9.73
CA HIS A 522 1.21 -8.27 10.23
C HIS A 522 2.24 -8.37 9.10
N PHE A 523 3.52 -8.50 9.46
CA PHE A 523 4.61 -8.63 8.50
C PHE A 523 5.75 -9.47 9.07
N THR A 524 6.56 -10.07 8.20
CA THR A 524 7.74 -10.85 8.58
C THR A 524 8.91 -10.60 7.62
N VAL A 525 10.14 -10.64 8.13
CA VAL A 525 11.39 -10.42 7.38
C VAL A 525 12.42 -11.48 7.75
N GLY A 526 13.00 -12.14 6.75
CA GLY A 526 14.02 -13.17 6.94
C GLY A 526 14.54 -13.75 5.62
N GLY A 527 15.36 -14.80 5.72
CA GLY A 527 15.85 -15.55 4.55
C GLY A 527 14.74 -16.41 3.97
N ALA A 528 14.37 -16.19 2.71
CA ALA A 528 13.30 -16.94 2.06
C ALA A 528 13.72 -18.37 1.71
N VAL A 529 12.80 -19.31 1.91
CA VAL A 529 12.90 -20.64 1.31
C VAL A 529 12.38 -20.56 -0.13
N LEU A 530 13.22 -20.94 -1.09
CA LEU A 530 12.87 -21.01 -2.50
C LEU A 530 12.41 -22.43 -2.87
N ASP A 531 11.26 -22.53 -3.55
CA ASP A 531 10.81 -23.79 -4.15
C ASP A 531 11.36 -23.89 -5.59
N PRO A 532 12.37 -24.75 -5.85
CA PRO A 532 12.98 -24.85 -7.18
C PRO A 532 12.02 -25.43 -8.23
N ARG A 533 10.88 -25.99 -7.83
CA ARG A 533 9.88 -26.54 -8.75
C ARG A 533 9.04 -25.44 -9.42
N ILE A 534 9.03 -24.23 -8.86
CA ILE A 534 8.25 -23.10 -9.38
C ILE A 534 9.13 -22.28 -10.31
N ALA A 535 8.86 -22.34 -11.61
CA ALA A 535 9.56 -21.54 -12.60
C ALA A 535 9.20 -20.05 -12.46
N THR A 536 10.17 -19.19 -12.76
CA THR A 536 9.98 -17.73 -12.88
C THR A 536 10.21 -17.33 -14.32
N LEU A 537 9.21 -16.71 -14.95
CA LEU A 537 9.25 -16.25 -16.33
C LEU A 537 9.21 -14.71 -16.38
N PRO A 538 9.73 -14.09 -17.46
CA PRO A 538 9.72 -12.64 -17.64
C PRO A 538 8.30 -12.05 -17.56
N ALA A 539 8.18 -10.82 -17.06
CA ALA A 539 6.90 -10.13 -16.90
C ALA A 539 6.12 -9.98 -18.22
N TYR A 540 6.83 -9.62 -19.28
CA TYR A 540 6.32 -9.40 -20.62
C TYR A 540 7.16 -10.22 -21.61
N GLY A 541 6.53 -10.70 -22.68
CA GLY A 541 7.24 -11.39 -23.76
C GLY A 541 8.22 -10.44 -24.47
N GLU A 542 9.22 -11.02 -25.13
CA GLU A 542 10.10 -10.27 -26.06
C GLU A 542 9.39 -9.86 -27.35
#